data_AF-A0A929GZI4-F1
#
_entry.id   AF-A0A929GZI4-F1
#
_cell.length_a   1.000
_cell.length_b   1.000
_cell.length_c   1.000
_cell.angle_alpha   90.00
_cell.angle_beta   90.00
_cell.angle_gamma   90.00
#
_symmetry.space_group_name_H-M   'P 1'
#
loop_
_entity.id
_entity.type
_entity.pdbx_description
1 polymer ?
#
loop_
_entity_poly.entity_id
_entity_poly.type
_entity_poly.pdbx_seq_one_letter_code
_entity_poly.pdbx_strand_id
1 'polypeptide(L)'
;MPAYRRASIRELASAAYELESGVVEGRLHRSDEDGRWMIDDVELNEWLASYDGQEIVLIVSSLEDDRPMPSKTCRTCGTEYVGIECPRCREARIRLRGR
;
A
#
# COMPACT_ATOMS: atom_id res chain seq x y z
N MET A 1 -2.80 10.46 14.11
CA MET A 1 -3.01 11.01 12.75
C MET A 1 -3.34 9.86 11.79
N PRO A 2 -4.61 9.46 11.70
CA PRO A 2 -5.06 8.37 10.82
C PRO A 2 -4.83 8.65 9.32
N ALA A 3 -4.87 9.94 8.92
CA ALA A 3 -4.64 10.36 7.54
C ALA A 3 -3.28 9.95 6.96
N TYR A 4 -2.23 9.81 7.79
CA TYR A 4 -0.89 9.51 7.31
C TYR A 4 -0.77 8.05 6.85
N ARG A 5 -1.36 7.08 7.57
CA ARG A 5 -1.32 5.66 7.17
C ARG A 5 -2.05 5.45 5.85
N ARG A 6 -3.26 6.00 5.72
CA ARG A 6 -4.06 5.94 4.50
C ARG A 6 -3.32 6.57 3.31
N ALA A 7 -2.66 7.72 3.52
CA ALA A 7 -1.84 8.35 2.49
C ALA A 7 -0.67 7.43 2.06
N SER A 8 0.07 6.85 3.01
CA SER A 8 1.16 5.92 2.70
C SER A 8 0.71 4.65 1.95
N ILE A 9 -0.46 4.10 2.29
CA ILE A 9 -1.00 2.93 1.56
C ILE A 9 -1.38 3.33 0.12
N ARG A 10 -1.93 4.53 -0.08
CA ARG A 10 -2.25 5.05 -1.43
C ARG A 10 -1.01 5.34 -2.26
N GLU A 11 0.07 5.83 -1.64
CA GLU A 11 1.37 5.98 -2.29
C GLU A 11 1.91 4.62 -2.76
N LEU A 12 1.78 3.57 -1.92
CA LEU A 12 2.17 2.21 -2.29
C LEU A 12 1.34 1.67 -3.46
N ALA A 13 0.02 1.84 -3.43
CA ALA A 13 -0.87 1.45 -4.52
C ALA A 13 -0.50 2.15 -5.84
N SER A 14 -0.21 3.45 -5.77
CA SER A 14 0.20 4.24 -6.93
C SER A 14 1.52 3.74 -7.52
N ALA A 15 2.52 3.46 -6.67
CA ALA A 15 3.79 2.89 -7.11
C ALA A 15 3.64 1.49 -7.72
N ALA A 16 2.73 0.66 -7.21
CA ALA A 16 2.42 -0.64 -7.80
C ALA A 16 1.79 -0.51 -9.20
N TYR A 17 0.87 0.45 -9.40
CA TYR A 17 0.33 0.75 -10.72
C TYR A 17 1.42 1.20 -11.71
N GLU A 18 2.39 2.02 -11.28
CA GLU A 18 3.53 2.44 -12.12
C GLU A 18 4.43 1.27 -12.56
N LEU A 19 4.41 0.16 -11.81
CA LEU A 19 5.12 -1.07 -12.13
C LEU A 19 4.25 -2.09 -12.89
N GLU A 20 3.11 -1.66 -13.42
CA GLU A 20 2.15 -2.52 -14.13
C GLU A 20 1.65 -3.71 -13.27
N SER A 21 1.73 -3.59 -11.94
CA SER A 21 1.20 -4.58 -11.01
C SER A 21 -0.31 -4.42 -10.88
N GLY A 22 -1.03 -5.52 -10.72
CA GLY A 22 -2.45 -5.46 -10.39
C GLY A 22 -2.67 -4.94 -8.97
N VAL A 23 -3.57 -3.98 -8.85
CA VAL A 23 -4.04 -3.44 -7.57
C VAL A 23 -5.56 -3.44 -7.59
N VAL A 24 -6.18 -3.85 -6.48
CA VAL A 24 -7.61 -3.70 -6.25
C VAL A 24 -7.82 -3.03 -4.89
N GLU A 25 -8.53 -1.90 -4.87
CA GLU A 25 -8.88 -1.14 -3.66
C GLU A 25 -10.40 -1.18 -3.52
N GLY A 26 -10.88 -1.57 -2.34
CA GLY A 26 -12.31 -1.65 -2.07
C GLY A 26 -12.61 -2.26 -0.71
N ARG A 27 -13.89 -2.44 -0.39
CA ARG A 27 -14.32 -3.13 0.82
C ARG A 27 -14.27 -4.64 0.61
N LEU A 28 -13.48 -5.33 1.43
CA LEU A 28 -13.50 -6.80 1.47
C LEU A 28 -14.81 -7.27 2.14
N HIS A 29 -15.58 -8.09 1.44
CA HIS A 29 -16.77 -8.73 1.99
C HIS A 29 -16.94 -10.15 1.43
N ARG A 30 -17.85 -10.90 2.03
CA ARG A 30 -18.33 -12.17 1.48
C ARG A 30 -19.56 -11.87 0.61
N SER A 31 -19.67 -12.53 -0.55
CA SER A 31 -20.91 -12.57 -1.33
C SER A 31 -21.99 -13.31 -0.54
N ASP A 32 -23.21 -12.78 -0.52
CA ASP A 32 -24.36 -13.43 0.13
C ASP A 32 -24.88 -14.63 -0.68
N GLU A 33 -24.57 -14.71 -1.98
CA GLU A 33 -25.09 -15.74 -2.88
C GLU A 33 -24.31 -17.07 -2.76
N ASP A 34 -22.98 -17.00 -2.67
CA ASP A 34 -22.08 -18.15 -2.76
C ASP A 34 -20.94 -18.13 -1.72
N GLY A 35 -20.87 -17.09 -0.88
CA GLY A 35 -19.84 -16.94 0.14
C GLY A 35 -18.44 -16.66 -0.41
N ARG A 36 -18.26 -16.29 -1.69
CA ARG A 36 -16.94 -15.96 -2.24
C ARG A 36 -16.43 -14.62 -1.70
N TRP A 37 -15.10 -14.46 -1.69
CA TRP A 37 -14.48 -13.19 -1.28
C TRP A 37 -14.55 -12.18 -2.41
N MET A 38 -15.10 -11.01 -2.09
CA MET A 38 -15.29 -9.88 -2.99
C MET A 38 -14.54 -8.66 -2.46
N ILE A 39 -13.97 -7.86 -3.35
CA ILE A 39 -13.49 -6.51 -3.06
C ILE A 39 -14.35 -5.57 -3.89
N ASP A 40 -15.28 -4.88 -3.22
CA ASP A 40 -16.42 -4.23 -3.89
C ASP A 40 -17.10 -5.20 -4.88
N ASP A 41 -17.11 -4.89 -6.17
CA ASP A 41 -17.70 -5.73 -7.23
C ASP A 41 -16.72 -6.74 -7.85
N VAL A 42 -15.46 -6.77 -7.41
CA VAL A 42 -14.43 -7.66 -7.96
C VAL A 42 -14.38 -8.96 -7.17
N GLU A 43 -14.60 -10.08 -7.86
CA GLU A 43 -14.36 -11.40 -7.27
C GLU A 43 -12.86 -11.68 -7.16
N LEU A 44 -12.37 -11.86 -5.93
CA LEU A 44 -10.93 -11.99 -5.67
C LEU A 44 -10.33 -13.24 -6.35
N ASN A 45 -11.09 -14.33 -6.42
CA ASN A 45 -10.63 -15.57 -7.02
C ASN A 45 -10.46 -15.43 -8.54
N GLU A 46 -11.41 -14.79 -9.23
CA GLU A 46 -11.32 -14.52 -10.66
C GLU A 46 -10.19 -13.55 -10.98
N TRP A 47 -10.01 -12.53 -10.14
CA TRP A 47 -8.90 -11.59 -10.30
C TRP A 47 -7.53 -12.28 -10.15
N LEU A 48 -7.37 -13.15 -9.13
CA LEU A 48 -6.15 -13.92 -8.92
C LEU A 48 -5.89 -14.96 -10.02
N ALA A 49 -6.92 -15.47 -10.68
CA ALA A 49 -6.76 -16.43 -11.78
C ALA A 49 -5.92 -15.87 -12.94
N SER A 50 -5.87 -14.54 -13.11
CA SER A 50 -4.98 -13.90 -14.10
C SER A 50 -3.49 -14.08 -13.81
N TYR A 51 -3.13 -14.48 -12.58
CA TYR A 51 -1.76 -14.74 -12.13
C TYR A 51 -1.46 -16.24 -11.96
N ASP A 52 -2.33 -17.14 -12.44
CA ASP A 52 -2.13 -18.58 -12.29
C ASP A 52 -0.76 -19.03 -12.85
N GLY A 53 -0.08 -19.89 -12.09
CA GLY A 53 1.26 -20.37 -12.41
C GLY A 53 2.41 -19.35 -12.24
N GLN A 54 2.15 -18.14 -11.74
CA GLN A 54 3.18 -17.12 -11.50
C GLN A 54 3.59 -17.05 -10.01
N GLU A 55 4.85 -16.70 -9.75
CA GLU A 55 5.27 -16.30 -8.40
C GLU A 55 4.83 -14.86 -8.14
N ILE A 56 3.98 -14.65 -7.13
CA ILE A 56 3.38 -13.34 -6.83
C ILE A 56 3.72 -12.84 -5.43
N VAL A 57 3.69 -11.52 -5.25
CA VAL A 57 3.67 -10.84 -3.95
C VAL A 57 2.28 -10.22 -3.75
N LEU A 58 1.53 -10.68 -2.75
CA LEU A 58 0.23 -10.10 -2.38
C LEU A 58 0.37 -9.23 -1.13
N ILE A 59 0.01 -7.95 -1.24
CA ILE A 59 0.03 -7.00 -0.13
C ILE A 59 -1.42 -6.63 0.22
N VAL A 60 -1.82 -6.87 1.48
CA VAL A 60 -3.15 -6.48 2.00
C VAL A 60 -2.96 -5.44 3.09
N SER A 61 -3.71 -4.33 3.02
CA SER A 61 -3.69 -3.26 4.01
C SER A 61 -5.08 -2.69 4.24
N SER A 62 -5.49 -2.56 5.50
CA SER A 62 -6.76 -1.91 5.84
C SER A 62 -6.61 -0.39 5.74
N LEU A 63 -7.50 0.25 4.97
CA LEU A 63 -7.62 1.70 4.90
C LEU A 63 -8.42 2.31 6.07
N GLU A 64 -9.07 1.46 6.88
CA GLU A 64 -9.84 1.82 8.07
C GLU A 64 -9.02 1.67 9.36
N ASP A 65 -7.78 1.15 9.29
CA ASP A 65 -6.90 0.98 10.45
C ASP A 65 -6.35 2.33 10.93
N ASP A 66 -6.98 2.90 11.94
CA ASP A 66 -6.58 4.20 12.52
C ASP A 66 -5.47 4.11 13.57
N ARG A 67 -4.92 2.90 13.83
CA ARG A 67 -3.83 2.76 14.82
C ARG A 67 -2.64 3.62 14.42
N PRO A 68 -2.03 4.36 15.36
CA PRO A 68 -0.83 5.15 15.09
C PRO A 68 0.24 4.27 14.46
N MET A 69 0.88 4.78 13.40
CA MET A 69 2.07 4.10 12.88
C MET A 69 3.22 4.31 13.87
N PRO A 70 4.01 3.26 14.16
CA PRO A 70 5.16 3.40 15.04
C PRO A 70 6.20 4.35 14.41
N SER A 71 6.84 5.17 15.24
CA SER A 71 8.02 5.91 14.83
C SER A 71 9.19 4.94 14.61
N LYS A 72 10.07 5.30 13.68
CA LYS A 72 11.32 4.59 13.42
C LYS A 72 12.46 5.57 13.24
N THR A 73 13.66 5.16 13.62
CA THR A 73 14.88 5.95 13.45
C THR A 73 15.45 5.74 12.06
N CYS A 74 15.72 6.83 11.33
CA CYS A 74 16.37 6.76 10.03
C CYS A 74 17.79 6.21 10.16
N ARG A 75 18.09 5.12 9.45
CA ARG A 75 19.44 4.52 9.43
C ARG A 75 20.49 5.37 8.71
N THR A 76 20.07 6.39 7.96
CA THR A 76 20.97 7.28 7.21
C THR A 76 21.32 8.54 8.00
N CYS A 77 20.33 9.20 8.62
CA CYS A 77 20.53 10.50 9.28
C CYS A 77 20.17 10.54 10.77
N GLY A 78 19.72 9.43 11.35
CA GLY A 78 19.37 9.32 12.77
C GLY A 78 18.06 10.02 13.17
N THR A 79 17.37 10.71 12.26
CA THR A 79 16.10 11.39 12.57
C THR A 79 14.97 10.38 12.79
N GLU A 80 14.19 10.55 13.87
CA GLU A 80 12.94 9.81 14.07
C GLU A 80 11.88 10.28 13.08
N TYR A 81 11.16 9.33 12.48
CA TYR A 81 10.10 9.64 11.52
C TYR A 81 9.00 8.59 11.56
N VAL A 82 7.84 8.98 11.04
CA VAL A 82 6.69 8.12 10.77
C VAL A 82 6.47 8.12 9.26
N GLY A 83 6.24 6.96 8.65
CA GLY A 83 5.98 6.84 7.21
C GLY A 83 6.89 5.88 6.45
N ILE A 84 6.74 5.82 5.13
CA ILE A 84 7.50 4.89 4.29
C ILE A 84 8.98 5.30 4.18
N GLU A 85 9.27 6.60 4.06
CA GLU A 85 10.62 7.13 3.91
C GLU A 85 10.91 8.31 4.84
N CYS A 86 12.19 8.50 5.18
CA CYS A 86 12.60 9.62 6.02
C CYS A 86 12.42 10.94 5.26
N PRO A 87 11.61 11.89 5.76
CA PRO A 87 11.30 13.12 5.04
C PRO A 87 12.56 13.97 4.81
N ARG A 88 13.47 14.01 5.79
CA ARG A 88 14.73 14.76 5.68
C ARG A 88 15.66 14.19 4.60
N CYS A 89 15.81 12.88 4.54
CA CYS A 89 16.64 12.24 3.51
C CYS A 89 15.97 12.28 2.11
N ARG A 90 14.64 12.26 2.06
CA ARG A 90 13.88 12.44 0.83
C ARG A 90 14.10 13.85 0.27
N GLU A 91 13.93 14.87 1.09
CA GLU A 91 14.12 16.27 0.68
C GLU A 91 15.56 16.52 0.22
N ALA A 92 16.55 16.00 0.95
CA ALA A 92 17.95 16.07 0.53
C ALA A 92 18.18 15.43 -0.85
N ARG A 93 17.58 14.26 -1.12
CA ARG A 93 17.66 13.60 -2.44
C ARG A 93 17.01 14.41 -3.55
N ILE A 94 15.87 15.06 -3.29
CA ILE A 94 15.20 15.93 -4.27
C ILE A 94 16.09 17.12 -4.61
N ARG A 95 16.62 17.82 -3.59
CA ARG A 95 17.53 18.97 -3.77
C ARG A 95 18.78 18.59 -4.57
N LEU A 96 19.38 17.43 -4.28
CA LEU A 96 20.58 16.94 -4.99
C LEU A 96 20.30 16.55 -6.45
N ARG A 97 19.05 16.21 -6.79
CA ARG A 97 18.63 15.88 -8.16
C ARG A 97 18.20 17.10 -8.98
N GLY A 98 18.24 18.30 -8.41
CA GLY A 98 17.92 19.55 -9.12
C GLY A 98 16.45 19.68 -9.55
N ARG A 99 15.53 19.04 -8.83
CA ARG A 99 14.08 19.20 -9.00
C ARG A 99 13.50 20.10 -7.91
#